data_AF-A0A4D6KSN9-F1
#
_entry.id   AF-A0A4D6KSN9-F1
#
_cell.length_a   1.000
_cell.length_b   1.000
_cell.length_c   1.000
_cell.angle_alpha   90.00
_cell.angle_beta   90.00
_cell.angle_gamma   90.00
#
_symmetry.space_group_name_H-M   'P 1'
#
loop_
_entity.id
_entity.type
_entity.pdbx_description
1 polymer ?
#
loop_
_entity_poly.entity_id
_entity_poly.type
_entity_poly.pdbx_seq_one_letter_code
_entity_poly.pdbx_strand_id
1 'polypeptide(L)'
;MILKDALPPKEMNPAEKHCKQADIVLCLGTSLQITPACNLPLKALRGGGKVVIVNLQKTPKDKKASLVIHGFADKVIAGVMDQLNMQIPPFVRIDLFQIVLVQALSNDKRYVNWTLQIASVHGQRAALPFIESVEISFLDREDYKAAILDKQPFRLKRRTAYNKAFEMVLKLNFSDGCGCSSLEIDVPVDFKVSTDCFDFDKDYIFQKLRDKAVLESRCGQNGVIERKTILTPRSDVTTYAIVTNVVQYSKTCKAALDSLSNGDLKKRKGSVTGTGSSRKRSKGSSKCKSRSGVLGVAIGMFLS
;
A
#
# COMPACT_ATOMS: atom_id res chain seq x y z
N MET A 1 -13.38 25.21 -2.36
CA MET A 1 -12.66 26.24 -1.57
C MET A 1 -12.61 25.74 -0.11
N ILE A 2 -11.65 24.85 0.22
CA ILE A 2 -11.56 24.09 1.49
C ILE A 2 -10.54 24.72 2.48
N LEU A 3 -9.83 25.78 2.07
CA LEU A 3 -8.70 26.38 2.80
C LEU A 3 -9.03 27.05 4.16
N LYS A 4 -10.29 27.11 4.58
CA LYS A 4 -10.72 27.77 5.83
C LYS A 4 -11.19 26.82 6.93
N ASP A 5 -11.24 25.52 6.67
CA ASP A 5 -11.66 24.58 7.72
C ASP A 5 -10.56 24.41 8.75
N ALA A 6 -10.94 24.50 10.02
CA ALA A 6 -10.05 24.23 11.14
C ALA A 6 -9.62 22.76 11.10
N LEU A 7 -8.33 22.51 11.38
CA LEU A 7 -7.83 21.13 11.45
C LEU A 7 -8.58 20.36 12.55
N PRO A 8 -8.99 19.10 12.28
CA PRO A 8 -9.81 18.33 13.20
C PRO A 8 -9.09 18.16 14.55
N PRO A 9 -9.70 18.61 15.67
CA PRO A 9 -9.03 18.64 16.98
C PRO A 9 -8.66 17.24 17.48
N LYS A 10 -9.42 16.22 17.06
CA LYS A 10 -9.19 14.81 17.38
C LYS A 10 -7.82 14.31 16.92
N GLU A 11 -7.32 14.81 15.79
CA GLU A 11 -6.02 14.45 15.22
C GLU A 11 -4.93 15.46 15.62
N MET A 12 -5.30 16.74 15.72
CA MET A 12 -4.37 17.82 16.06
C MET A 12 -3.81 17.71 17.49
N ASN A 13 -4.67 17.44 18.47
CA ASN A 13 -4.27 17.38 19.88
C ASN A 13 -3.20 16.29 20.16
N PRO A 14 -3.36 15.04 19.71
CA PRO A 14 -2.30 14.04 19.89
C PRO A 14 -1.04 14.41 19.11
N ALA A 15 -1.15 14.92 17.88
CA ALA A 15 0.02 15.33 17.09
C ALA A 15 0.85 16.41 17.81
N GLU A 16 0.19 17.41 18.40
CA GLU A 16 0.84 18.42 19.22
C GLU A 16 1.50 17.83 20.46
N LYS A 17 0.81 16.94 21.17
CA LYS A 17 1.35 16.29 22.38
C LYS A 17 2.62 15.49 22.05
N HIS A 18 2.59 14.69 20.98
CA HIS A 18 3.74 13.92 20.53
C HIS A 18 4.90 14.83 20.11
N CYS A 19 4.63 15.90 19.35
CA CYS A 19 5.68 16.86 18.98
C CYS A 19 6.31 17.53 20.20
N LYS A 20 5.54 17.89 21.22
CA LYS A 20 6.09 18.50 22.45
C LYS A 20 7.00 17.55 23.24
N GLN A 21 6.73 16.25 23.19
CA GLN A 21 7.45 15.22 23.94
C GLN A 21 8.61 14.58 23.16
N ALA A 22 8.68 14.79 21.84
CA ALA A 22 9.66 14.14 20.99
C ALA A 22 11.08 14.70 21.20
N ASP A 23 12.06 13.80 21.28
CA ASP A 23 13.48 14.15 21.29
C ASP A 23 13.97 14.54 19.89
N ILE A 24 13.35 13.97 18.86
CA ILE A 24 13.63 14.26 17.45
C ILE A 24 12.31 14.33 16.67
N VAL A 25 12.14 15.39 15.88
CA VAL A 25 11.09 15.51 14.86
C VAL A 25 11.71 15.51 13.48
N LEU A 26 11.25 14.60 12.63
CA LEU A 26 11.69 14.48 11.24
C LEU A 26 10.57 14.96 10.29
N CYS A 27 10.86 16.01 9.53
CA CYS A 27 9.98 16.54 8.48
C CYS A 27 10.44 16.03 7.13
N LEU A 28 9.60 15.26 6.43
CA LEU A 28 9.92 14.68 5.13
C LEU A 28 9.01 15.24 4.03
N GLY A 29 9.60 15.80 2.98
CA GLY A 29 8.88 16.18 1.76
C GLY A 29 7.79 17.25 1.96
N THR A 30 7.95 18.13 2.95
CA THR A 30 6.98 19.17 3.27
C THR A 30 7.58 20.57 3.18
N SER A 31 6.83 21.51 2.61
CA SER A 31 7.22 22.91 2.48
C SER A 31 7.13 23.69 3.80
N LEU A 32 6.40 23.17 4.79
CA LEU A 32 6.12 23.82 6.09
C LEU A 32 5.57 25.25 5.96
N GLN A 33 4.65 25.49 5.01
CA GLN A 33 4.03 26.80 4.79
C GLN A 33 2.65 26.93 5.45
N ILE A 34 1.87 25.85 5.50
CA ILE A 34 0.46 25.89 5.92
C ILE A 34 0.31 25.91 7.45
N THR A 35 -0.36 26.94 7.96
CA THR A 35 -0.66 27.12 9.39
C THR A 35 -1.99 26.43 9.73
N PRO A 36 -2.14 25.78 10.90
CA PRO A 36 -1.19 25.69 12.02
C PRO A 36 -0.21 24.50 11.95
N ALA A 37 -0.38 23.58 11.00
CA ALA A 37 0.41 22.35 10.89
C ALA A 37 1.93 22.59 10.84
N CYS A 38 2.38 23.61 10.11
CA CYS A 38 3.80 23.95 9.96
C CYS A 38 4.52 24.35 11.26
N ASN A 39 3.77 24.67 12.32
CA ASN A 39 4.33 25.04 13.62
C ASN A 39 4.43 23.85 14.57
N LEU A 40 3.83 22.70 14.25
CA LEU A 40 3.89 21.49 15.08
C LEU A 40 5.33 21.00 15.30
N PRO A 41 6.18 20.88 14.26
CA PRO A 41 7.56 20.41 14.47
C PRO A 41 8.36 21.32 15.41
N LEU A 42 8.08 22.62 15.40
CA LEU A 42 8.76 23.59 16.26
C LEU A 42 8.37 23.46 17.74
N LYS A 43 7.26 22.77 18.06
CA LYS A 43 6.87 22.54 19.47
C LYS A 43 7.86 21.61 20.17
N ALA A 44 8.57 20.75 19.45
CA ALA A 44 9.63 19.91 19.99
C ALA A 44 10.82 20.71 20.52
N LEU A 45 11.16 21.82 19.86
CA LEU A 45 12.26 22.69 20.29
C LEU A 45 12.04 23.24 21.71
N ARG A 46 10.77 23.50 22.08
CA ARG A 46 10.42 23.95 23.44
C ARG A 46 10.63 22.86 24.49
N GLY A 47 10.50 21.59 24.10
CA GLY A 47 10.79 20.43 24.96
C GLY A 47 12.27 20.04 24.99
N GLY A 48 13.15 20.75 24.27
CA GLY A 48 14.56 20.41 24.12
C GLY A 48 14.86 19.39 23.01
N GLY A 49 13.84 18.99 22.24
CA GLY A 49 13.98 18.12 21.08
C GLY A 49 14.66 18.82 19.89
N LYS A 50 15.13 18.02 18.93
CA LYS A 50 15.76 18.48 17.69
C LYS A 50 14.78 18.37 16.52
N VAL A 51 14.92 19.28 15.56
CA VAL A 51 14.12 19.26 14.33
C VAL A 51 15.04 19.01 13.14
N VAL A 52 14.73 17.99 12.34
CA VAL A 52 15.43 17.64 11.10
C VAL A 52 14.48 17.82 9.93
N ILE A 53 14.92 18.53 8.89
CA ILE A 53 14.12 18.79 7.70
C ILE A 53 14.79 18.14 6.49
N VAL A 54 14.04 17.31 5.77
CA VAL A 54 14.45 16.71 4.49
C VAL A 54 13.49 17.18 3.42
N ASN A 55 13.94 18.10 2.56
CA ASN A 55 13.13 18.62 1.48
C ASN A 55 14.01 19.14 0.34
N LEU A 56 13.60 18.92 -0.92
CA LEU A 56 14.33 19.41 -2.09
C LEU A 56 14.41 20.94 -2.13
N GLN A 57 13.34 21.61 -1.72
CA GLN A 57 13.24 23.07 -1.68
C GLN A 57 13.48 23.61 -0.27
N LYS A 58 13.92 24.87 -0.18
CA LYS A 58 14.04 25.59 1.10
C LYS A 58 12.68 25.71 1.78
N THR A 59 12.66 25.59 3.11
CA THR A 59 11.44 25.78 3.91
C THR A 59 11.54 27.05 4.76
N PRO A 60 10.41 27.69 5.13
CA PRO A 60 10.43 28.84 6.03
C PRO A 60 11.01 28.54 7.42
N LYS A 61 11.15 27.26 7.79
CA LYS A 61 11.58 26.81 9.11
C LYS A 61 13.03 26.31 9.14
N ASP A 62 13.76 26.35 8.02
CA ASP A 62 15.15 25.87 7.91
C ASP A 62 16.07 26.47 8.99
N LYS A 63 15.95 27.78 9.26
CA LYS A 63 16.76 28.47 10.28
C LYS A 63 16.57 27.94 11.71
N LYS A 64 15.45 27.28 11.99
CA LYS A 64 15.12 26.72 13.31
C LYS A 64 15.45 25.22 13.40
N ALA A 65 15.79 24.57 12.29
CA ALA A 65 16.13 23.17 12.26
C ALA A 65 17.55 22.95 12.77
N SER A 66 17.77 21.82 13.44
CA SER A 66 19.10 21.37 13.86
C SER A 66 19.90 20.78 12.68
N LEU A 67 19.20 20.26 11.67
CA LEU A 67 19.78 19.72 10.43
C LEU A 67 18.79 19.91 9.28
N VAL A 68 19.30 20.35 8.14
CA VAL A 68 18.55 20.47 6.88
C VAL A 68 19.26 19.68 5.80
N ILE A 69 18.52 18.79 5.13
CA ILE A 69 19.03 17.95 4.04
C ILE A 69 18.23 18.28 2.78
N HIS A 70 18.91 18.81 1.76
CA HIS A 70 18.33 19.06 0.45
C HIS A 70 18.55 17.85 -0.46
N GLY A 71 17.59 16.93 -0.47
CA GLY A 71 17.67 15.70 -1.25
C GLY A 71 16.32 15.00 -1.34
N PHE A 72 16.27 13.96 -2.17
CA PHE A 72 15.09 13.12 -2.28
C PHE A 72 14.89 12.32 -0.98
N ALA A 73 13.67 12.37 -0.43
CA ALA A 73 13.38 11.78 0.87
C ALA A 73 13.56 10.25 0.86
N ASP A 74 13.24 9.58 -0.24
CA ASP A 74 13.45 8.15 -0.46
C ASP A 74 14.93 7.74 -0.28
N LYS A 75 15.88 8.47 -0.89
CA LYS A 75 17.32 8.21 -0.79
C LYS A 75 17.85 8.46 0.61
N VAL A 76 17.36 9.53 1.27
CA VAL A 76 17.76 9.85 2.64
C VAL A 76 17.27 8.78 3.60
N ILE A 77 16.00 8.38 3.52
CA ILE A 77 15.44 7.33 4.37
C ILE A 77 16.08 5.98 4.09
N ALA A 78 16.38 5.65 2.83
CA ALA A 78 17.12 4.44 2.49
C ALA A 78 18.51 4.40 3.16
N GLY A 79 19.24 5.52 3.13
CA GLY A 79 20.53 5.63 3.82
C GLY A 79 20.40 5.53 5.35
N VAL A 80 19.36 6.12 5.94
CA VAL A 80 19.08 6.00 7.38
C VAL A 80 18.77 4.54 7.76
N MET A 81 17.94 3.86 6.99
CA MET A 81 17.61 2.45 7.21
C MET A 81 18.86 1.57 7.13
N ASP A 82 19.76 1.83 6.18
CA ASP A 82 21.04 1.13 6.06
C ASP A 82 21.94 1.36 7.29
N GLN A 83 22.06 2.61 7.76
CA GLN A 83 22.85 2.94 8.97
C GLN A 83 22.26 2.34 10.25
N LEU A 84 20.94 2.15 10.30
CA LEU A 84 20.25 1.50 11.41
C LEU A 84 20.26 -0.04 11.30
N ASN A 85 20.88 -0.60 10.26
CA ASN A 85 20.82 -2.03 9.93
C ASN A 85 19.38 -2.56 9.84
N MET A 86 18.46 -1.74 9.34
CA MET A 86 17.04 -2.07 9.16
C MET A 86 16.75 -2.32 7.68
N GLN A 87 16.00 -3.38 7.39
CA GLN A 87 15.49 -3.64 6.04
C GLN A 87 14.18 -2.89 5.82
N ILE A 88 14.03 -2.27 4.65
CA ILE A 88 12.75 -1.69 4.23
C ILE A 88 11.83 -2.86 3.87
N PRO A 89 10.69 -3.03 4.57
CA PRO A 89 9.80 -4.14 4.29
C PRO A 89 9.19 -4.00 2.88
N PRO A 90 8.96 -5.12 2.17
CA PRO A 90 8.30 -5.09 0.88
C PRO A 90 6.87 -4.56 1.03
N PHE A 91 6.43 -3.79 0.04
CA PHE A 91 5.06 -3.32 -0.04
C PHE A 91 4.21 -4.34 -0.81
N VAL A 92 3.19 -4.86 -0.16
CA VAL A 92 2.22 -5.80 -0.78
C VAL A 92 0.87 -5.11 -0.86
N ARG A 93 0.39 -4.86 -2.07
CA ARG A 93 -0.95 -4.32 -2.34
C ARG A 93 -1.95 -5.47 -2.39
N ILE A 94 -2.96 -5.39 -1.53
CA ILE A 94 -4.10 -6.30 -1.53
C ILE A 94 -5.34 -5.49 -1.94
N ASP A 95 -5.98 -5.89 -3.03
CA ASP A 95 -7.26 -5.33 -3.45
C ASP A 95 -8.39 -6.33 -3.16
N LEU A 96 -9.57 -5.79 -2.91
CA LEU A 96 -10.76 -6.56 -2.55
C LEU A 96 -11.83 -6.44 -3.62
N PHE A 97 -12.53 -7.54 -3.88
CA PHE A 97 -13.73 -7.53 -4.70
C PHE A 97 -14.71 -8.60 -4.22
N GLN A 98 -15.93 -8.54 -4.74
CA GLN A 98 -17.02 -9.45 -4.41
C GLN A 98 -17.52 -10.14 -5.67
N ILE A 99 -17.69 -11.44 -5.57
CA ILE A 99 -18.50 -12.22 -6.51
C ILE A 99 -19.89 -12.32 -5.91
N VAL A 100 -20.87 -11.77 -6.62
CA VAL A 100 -22.28 -11.79 -6.23
C VAL A 100 -23.03 -12.68 -7.22
N LEU A 101 -23.57 -13.78 -6.74
CA LEU A 101 -24.42 -14.68 -7.51
C LEU A 101 -25.85 -14.53 -7.02
N VAL A 102 -26.70 -13.86 -7.80
CA VAL A 102 -28.13 -13.73 -7.50
C VAL A 102 -28.89 -14.80 -8.25
N GLN A 103 -29.78 -15.53 -7.58
CA GLN A 103 -30.61 -16.57 -8.19
C GLN A 103 -32.10 -16.28 -8.02
N ALA A 104 -32.86 -16.52 -9.08
CA ALA A 104 -34.31 -16.41 -9.12
C ALA A 104 -34.89 -17.68 -9.75
N LEU A 105 -35.65 -18.44 -8.96
CA LEU A 105 -36.29 -19.66 -9.44
C LEU A 105 -37.45 -19.31 -10.38
N SER A 106 -37.54 -20.00 -11.51
CA SER A 106 -38.66 -19.84 -12.45
C SER A 106 -39.96 -20.42 -11.84
N ASN A 107 -41.11 -19.93 -12.30
CA ASN A 107 -42.43 -20.40 -11.84
C ASN A 107 -42.58 -21.93 -11.98
N ASP A 108 -42.01 -22.51 -13.03
CA ASP A 108 -42.08 -23.95 -13.31
C ASP A 108 -41.14 -24.79 -12.43
N LYS A 109 -40.30 -24.15 -11.58
CA LYS A 109 -39.26 -24.76 -10.73
C LYS A 109 -38.22 -25.65 -11.45
N ARG A 110 -38.30 -25.76 -12.78
CA ARG A 110 -37.34 -26.52 -13.62
C ARG A 110 -36.06 -25.75 -13.90
N TYR A 111 -36.16 -24.43 -13.96
CA TYR A 111 -35.05 -23.54 -14.32
C TYR A 111 -34.80 -22.48 -13.25
N VAL A 112 -33.55 -22.06 -13.15
CA VAL A 112 -33.10 -20.93 -12.35
C VAL A 112 -32.50 -19.88 -13.27
N ASN A 113 -32.94 -18.65 -13.11
CA ASN A 113 -32.32 -17.48 -13.71
C ASN A 113 -31.28 -16.97 -12.73
N TRP A 114 -30.02 -16.93 -13.13
CA TRP A 114 -28.95 -16.43 -12.27
C TRP A 114 -28.22 -15.26 -12.92
N THR A 115 -27.76 -14.37 -12.06
CA THR A 115 -26.96 -13.20 -12.41
C THR A 115 -25.67 -13.26 -11.60
N LEU A 116 -24.56 -13.46 -12.30
CA LEU A 116 -23.22 -13.27 -11.75
C LEU A 116 -22.85 -11.80 -11.92
N GLN A 117 -22.34 -11.20 -10.84
CA GLN A 117 -21.80 -9.84 -10.87
C GLN A 117 -20.49 -9.79 -10.09
N ILE A 118 -19.45 -9.24 -10.72
CA ILE A 118 -18.21 -8.85 -10.04
C ILE A 118 -18.38 -7.40 -9.56
N ALA A 119 -18.30 -7.17 -8.26
CA ALA A 119 -18.60 -5.89 -7.62
C ALA A 119 -17.52 -5.45 -6.62
N SER A 120 -17.47 -4.17 -6.31
CA SER A 120 -16.57 -3.61 -5.29
C SER A 120 -17.14 -3.82 -3.88
N VAL A 121 -16.24 -4.05 -2.92
CA VAL A 121 -16.59 -4.09 -1.48
C VAL A 121 -17.12 -2.74 -0.97
N HIS A 122 -16.82 -1.65 -1.67
CA HIS A 122 -17.28 -0.30 -1.31
C HIS A 122 -18.69 0.02 -1.84
N GLY A 123 -19.33 -0.94 -2.52
CA GLY A 123 -20.71 -0.84 -2.98
C GLY A 123 -20.89 -1.26 -4.44
N GLN A 124 -22.10 -1.69 -4.79
CA GLN A 124 -22.40 -2.28 -6.11
C GLN A 124 -22.26 -1.31 -7.30
N ARG A 125 -22.24 0.00 -7.06
CA ARG A 125 -22.04 1.03 -8.08
C ARG A 125 -20.61 1.58 -8.12
N ALA A 126 -19.78 1.20 -7.14
CA ALA A 126 -18.40 1.64 -7.11
C ALA A 126 -17.60 0.88 -8.17
N ALA A 127 -16.79 1.61 -8.92
CA ALA A 127 -15.94 1.01 -9.94
C ALA A 127 -14.85 0.12 -9.32
N LEU A 128 -14.41 -0.87 -10.08
CA LEU A 128 -13.27 -1.74 -9.79
C LEU A 128 -12.11 -1.32 -10.69
N PRO A 129 -11.29 -0.33 -10.31
CA PRO A 129 -10.29 0.25 -11.21
C PRO A 129 -9.12 -0.70 -11.53
N PHE A 130 -8.90 -1.72 -10.70
CA PHE A 130 -7.81 -2.69 -10.89
C PHE A 130 -8.18 -3.87 -11.80
N ILE A 131 -9.43 -3.98 -12.24
CA ILE A 131 -9.91 -5.03 -13.15
C ILE A 131 -10.30 -4.39 -14.47
N GLU A 132 -9.65 -4.78 -15.55
CA GLU A 132 -9.91 -4.30 -16.90
C GLU A 132 -11.03 -5.10 -17.56
N SER A 133 -10.94 -6.43 -17.54
CA SER A 133 -11.96 -7.32 -18.10
C SER A 133 -12.07 -8.63 -17.33
N VAL A 134 -13.19 -9.32 -17.50
CA VAL A 134 -13.43 -10.63 -16.90
C VAL A 134 -13.85 -11.62 -17.98
N GLU A 135 -13.02 -12.63 -18.20
CA GLU A 135 -13.34 -13.77 -19.04
C GLU A 135 -13.96 -14.86 -18.18
N ILE A 136 -15.10 -15.38 -18.63
CA ILE A 136 -15.86 -16.41 -17.94
C ILE A 136 -15.89 -17.62 -18.85
N SER A 137 -15.35 -18.73 -18.37
CA SER A 137 -15.42 -20.02 -19.06
C SER A 137 -16.06 -21.06 -18.16
N PHE A 138 -16.56 -22.12 -18.78
CA PHE A 138 -17.25 -23.21 -18.10
C PHE A 138 -16.52 -24.50 -18.45
N LEU A 139 -16.28 -25.34 -17.44
CA LEU A 139 -15.67 -26.66 -17.66
C LEU A 139 -16.61 -27.54 -18.50
N ASP A 140 -17.93 -27.42 -18.28
CA ASP A 140 -18.98 -28.05 -19.08
C ASP A 140 -19.25 -27.27 -20.38
N ARG A 141 -18.35 -27.40 -21.36
CA ARG A 141 -18.43 -26.68 -22.65
C ARG A 141 -19.66 -27.01 -23.50
N GLU A 142 -20.34 -28.11 -23.20
CA GLU A 142 -21.49 -28.58 -23.98
C GLU A 142 -22.76 -27.74 -23.74
N ASP A 143 -22.87 -27.08 -22.58
CA ASP A 143 -24.07 -26.33 -22.19
C ASP A 143 -23.90 -24.82 -22.21
N TYR A 144 -22.66 -24.33 -22.04
CA TYR A 144 -22.40 -22.91 -21.82
C TYR A 144 -21.31 -22.36 -22.72
N LYS A 145 -21.65 -21.26 -23.40
CA LYS A 145 -20.66 -20.45 -24.13
C LYS A 145 -19.91 -19.55 -23.16
N ALA A 146 -18.60 -19.48 -23.34
CA ALA A 146 -17.74 -18.52 -22.68
C ALA A 146 -18.25 -17.08 -22.93
N ALA A 147 -17.98 -16.19 -21.98
CA ALA A 147 -18.37 -14.78 -22.06
C ALA A 147 -17.19 -13.90 -21.66
N ILE A 148 -17.03 -12.77 -22.34
CA ILE A 148 -16.02 -11.77 -21.99
C ILE A 148 -16.77 -10.51 -21.57
N LEU A 149 -16.44 -9.99 -20.40
CA LEU A 149 -17.01 -8.77 -19.82
C LEU A 149 -15.93 -7.68 -19.84
N ASP A 150 -15.98 -6.80 -20.83
CA ASP A 150 -15.02 -5.71 -21.08
C ASP A 150 -15.44 -4.38 -20.43
N LYS A 151 -16.69 -4.28 -19.95
CA LYS A 151 -17.26 -3.04 -19.40
C LYS A 151 -17.91 -3.26 -18.05
N GLN A 152 -17.68 -2.29 -17.16
CA GLN A 152 -18.36 -2.22 -15.87
C GLN A 152 -19.78 -1.69 -16.03
N PRO A 153 -20.77 -2.22 -15.28
CA PRO A 153 -20.65 -3.30 -14.30
C PRO A 153 -20.46 -4.67 -14.96
N PHE A 154 -19.48 -5.44 -14.48
CA PHE A 154 -19.21 -6.79 -14.98
C PHE A 154 -20.34 -7.73 -14.53
N ARG A 155 -21.32 -7.95 -15.41
CA ARG A 155 -22.53 -8.72 -15.12
C ARG A 155 -22.82 -9.74 -16.23
N LEU A 156 -22.98 -11.00 -15.84
CA LEU A 156 -23.42 -12.08 -16.70
C LEU A 156 -24.78 -12.61 -16.24
N LYS A 157 -25.75 -12.69 -17.15
CA LYS A 157 -27.06 -13.31 -16.91
C LYS A 157 -27.21 -14.56 -17.74
N ARG A 158 -27.64 -15.64 -17.10
CA ARG A 158 -27.88 -16.95 -17.74
C ARG A 158 -29.06 -17.65 -17.08
N ARG A 159 -29.57 -18.67 -17.78
CA ARG A 159 -30.64 -19.53 -17.34
C ARG A 159 -30.16 -20.97 -17.40
N THR A 160 -30.34 -21.71 -16.31
CA THR A 160 -29.85 -23.09 -16.18
C THR A 160 -30.90 -23.98 -15.55
N ALA A 161 -30.78 -25.29 -15.76
CA ALA A 161 -31.64 -26.24 -15.08
C ALA A 161 -31.31 -26.23 -13.57
N TYR A 162 -32.33 -26.20 -12.71
CA TYR A 162 -32.13 -26.08 -11.26
C TYR A 162 -31.39 -27.28 -10.64
N ASN A 163 -31.48 -28.44 -11.28
CA ASN A 163 -30.85 -29.68 -10.82
C ASN A 163 -29.40 -29.87 -11.24
N LYS A 164 -28.85 -28.95 -12.04
CA LYS A 164 -27.52 -29.05 -12.64
C LYS A 164 -26.53 -28.17 -11.87
N ALA A 165 -25.53 -28.80 -11.27
CA ALA A 165 -24.33 -28.13 -10.77
C ALA A 165 -23.33 -27.97 -11.92
N PHE A 166 -22.51 -26.93 -11.85
CA PHE A 166 -21.43 -26.69 -12.83
C PHE A 166 -20.29 -25.90 -12.18
N GLU A 167 -19.11 -25.99 -12.79
CA GLU A 167 -17.95 -25.22 -12.40
C GLU A 167 -17.63 -24.13 -13.43
N MET A 168 -17.45 -22.92 -12.93
CA MET A 168 -17.15 -21.74 -13.72
C MET A 168 -15.76 -21.23 -13.38
N VAL A 169 -14.94 -20.99 -14.40
CA VAL A 169 -13.60 -20.40 -14.24
C VAL A 169 -13.68 -18.94 -14.64
N LEU A 170 -13.44 -18.04 -13.68
CA LEU A 170 -13.34 -16.60 -13.92
C LEU A 170 -11.88 -16.22 -14.03
N LYS A 171 -11.48 -15.77 -15.21
CA LYS A 171 -10.19 -15.15 -15.43
C LYS A 171 -10.36 -13.63 -15.38
N LEU A 172 -9.85 -13.04 -14.30
CA LEU A 172 -9.81 -11.60 -14.07
C LEU A 172 -8.55 -11.04 -14.74
N ASN A 173 -8.71 -10.19 -15.75
CA ASN A 173 -7.61 -9.46 -16.37
C ASN A 173 -7.43 -8.13 -15.63
N PHE A 174 -6.22 -7.87 -15.14
CA PHE A 174 -5.92 -6.69 -14.34
C PHE A 174 -5.48 -5.51 -15.20
N SER A 175 -5.72 -4.30 -14.71
CA SER A 175 -5.33 -3.07 -15.40
C SER A 175 -3.85 -2.74 -15.23
N ASP A 176 -3.39 -1.80 -16.07
CA ASP A 176 -2.03 -1.24 -16.01
C ASP A 176 -1.72 -0.71 -14.60
N GLY A 177 -0.71 -1.31 -13.94
CA GLY A 177 -0.32 -0.99 -12.57
C GLY A 177 -0.42 -2.14 -11.57
N CYS A 178 -1.02 -3.26 -11.98
CA CYS A 178 -0.90 -4.54 -11.28
C CYS A 178 0.41 -5.25 -11.66
N GLY A 179 1.00 -5.98 -10.71
CA GLY A 179 2.23 -6.76 -10.91
C GLY A 179 1.99 -8.11 -11.60
N CYS A 180 0.74 -8.49 -11.85
CA CYS A 180 0.35 -9.64 -12.66
C CYS A 180 -0.68 -9.21 -13.72
N SER A 181 -0.73 -9.95 -14.83
CA SER A 181 -1.65 -9.68 -15.95
C SER A 181 -3.06 -10.19 -15.68
N SER A 182 -3.18 -11.36 -15.04
CA SER A 182 -4.48 -11.99 -14.81
C SER A 182 -4.45 -12.95 -13.63
N LEU A 183 -5.64 -13.30 -13.15
CA LEU A 183 -5.87 -14.32 -12.12
C LEU A 183 -7.08 -15.19 -12.50
N GLU A 184 -6.93 -16.50 -12.36
CA GLU A 184 -8.01 -17.47 -12.54
C GLU A 184 -8.58 -17.88 -11.18
N ILE A 185 -9.91 -17.95 -11.10
CA ILE A 185 -10.66 -18.33 -9.91
C ILE A 185 -11.74 -19.33 -10.32
N ASP A 186 -11.69 -20.50 -9.71
CA ASP A 186 -12.73 -21.51 -9.86
C ASP A 186 -13.88 -21.23 -8.91
N VAL A 187 -15.08 -21.14 -9.46
CA VAL A 187 -16.33 -20.89 -8.74
C VAL A 187 -17.28 -22.04 -9.02
N PRO A 188 -17.37 -23.03 -8.11
CA PRO A 188 -18.38 -24.06 -8.19
C PRO A 188 -19.75 -23.46 -7.90
N VAL A 189 -20.75 -23.80 -8.73
CA VAL A 189 -22.13 -23.33 -8.58
C VAL A 189 -23.05 -24.53 -8.43
N ASP A 190 -23.68 -24.62 -7.27
CA ASP A 190 -24.78 -25.55 -7.00
C ASP A 190 -25.94 -24.79 -6.36
N PHE A 191 -27.11 -24.80 -7.00
CA PHE A 191 -28.30 -24.09 -6.51
C PHE A 191 -29.06 -24.86 -5.42
N LYS A 192 -28.78 -26.16 -5.24
CA LYS A 192 -29.41 -27.01 -4.20
C LYS A 192 -28.74 -26.84 -2.85
N VAL A 193 -27.42 -26.75 -2.84
CA VAL A 193 -26.63 -26.60 -1.62
C VAL A 193 -26.59 -25.13 -1.24
N SER A 194 -26.82 -24.80 0.03
CA SER A 194 -26.58 -23.44 0.52
C SER A 194 -25.08 -23.28 0.71
N THR A 195 -24.51 -22.18 0.22
CA THR A 195 -23.14 -21.82 0.60
C THR A 195 -23.11 -21.55 2.11
N ASP A 196 -22.18 -22.19 2.82
CA ASP A 196 -22.00 -21.93 4.25
C ASP A 196 -21.49 -20.50 4.49
N CYS A 197 -22.13 -19.80 5.43
CA CYS A 197 -21.73 -18.46 5.84
C CYS A 197 -20.57 -18.54 6.83
N PHE A 198 -19.43 -17.95 6.48
CA PHE A 198 -18.30 -17.81 7.40
C PHE A 198 -17.66 -16.43 7.23
N ASP A 199 -17.28 -15.85 8.36
CA ASP A 199 -16.43 -14.66 8.44
C ASP A 199 -15.07 -15.12 8.97
N PHE A 200 -14.04 -15.01 8.13
CA PHE A 200 -12.69 -15.33 8.55
C PHE A 200 -12.06 -14.12 9.24
N ASP A 201 -11.08 -14.36 10.12
CA ASP A 201 -10.24 -13.29 10.63
C ASP A 201 -9.48 -12.62 9.47
N LYS A 202 -9.90 -11.38 9.15
CA LYS A 202 -9.42 -10.61 8.01
C LYS A 202 -7.93 -10.32 8.13
N ASP A 203 -7.46 -10.05 9.34
CA ASP A 203 -6.07 -9.72 9.60
C ASP A 203 -5.18 -10.96 9.39
N TYR A 204 -5.66 -12.13 9.83
CA TYR A 204 -4.96 -13.40 9.59
C TYR A 204 -4.85 -13.72 8.09
N ILE A 205 -5.92 -13.56 7.31
CA ILE A 205 -5.88 -13.79 5.86
C ILE A 205 -4.94 -12.82 5.18
N PHE A 206 -5.01 -11.53 5.51
CA PHE A 206 -4.12 -10.54 4.93
C PHE A 206 -2.66 -10.83 5.25
N GLN A 207 -2.36 -11.22 6.49
CA GLN A 207 -1.00 -11.60 6.86
C GLN A 207 -0.52 -12.83 6.09
N LYS A 208 -1.35 -13.88 6.01
CA LYS A 208 -1.04 -15.10 5.23
C LYS A 208 -0.79 -14.79 3.76
N LEU A 209 -1.58 -13.91 3.15
CA LEU A 209 -1.40 -13.50 1.75
C LEU A 209 -0.12 -12.69 1.57
N ARG A 210 0.20 -11.78 2.49
CA ARG A 210 1.45 -11.01 2.47
C ARG A 210 2.65 -11.92 2.57
N ASP A 211 2.66 -12.84 3.54
CA ASP A 211 3.78 -13.74 3.78
C ASP A 211 4.04 -14.63 2.56
N LYS A 212 2.96 -15.18 1.95
CA LYS A 212 3.07 -15.98 0.72
C LYS A 212 3.58 -15.15 -0.47
N ALA A 213 3.08 -13.93 -0.64
CA ALA A 213 3.49 -13.04 -1.72
C ALA A 213 4.95 -12.61 -1.61
N VAL A 214 5.42 -12.34 -0.39
CA VAL A 214 6.82 -12.00 -0.12
C VAL A 214 7.73 -13.21 -0.34
N LEU A 215 7.34 -14.38 0.16
CA LEU A 215 8.11 -15.61 -0.02
C LEU A 215 8.28 -15.98 -1.50
N GLU A 216 7.20 -15.89 -2.27
CA GLU A 216 7.21 -16.25 -3.69
C GLU A 216 7.64 -15.10 -4.61
N SER A 217 7.79 -13.89 -4.07
CA SER A 217 8.09 -12.64 -4.82
C SER A 217 7.22 -12.45 -6.07
N ARG A 218 5.95 -12.89 -6.01
CA ARG A 218 5.00 -12.86 -7.13
C ARG A 218 3.62 -12.40 -6.68
N CYS A 219 2.86 -11.86 -7.62
CA CYS A 219 1.45 -11.46 -7.42
C CYS A 219 0.50 -12.60 -7.82
N GLY A 220 -0.80 -12.44 -7.55
CA GLY A 220 -1.85 -13.38 -7.95
C GLY A 220 -2.29 -14.36 -6.87
N GLN A 221 -1.74 -14.28 -5.65
CA GLN A 221 -2.31 -15.00 -4.52
C GLN A 221 -3.68 -14.43 -4.20
N ASN A 222 -4.66 -15.30 -4.00
CA ASN A 222 -6.01 -14.92 -3.61
C ASN A 222 -6.46 -15.69 -2.35
N GLY A 223 -7.49 -15.17 -1.70
CA GLY A 223 -8.12 -15.82 -0.57
C GLY A 223 -9.54 -15.32 -0.36
N VAL A 224 -10.43 -16.21 0.07
CA VAL A 224 -11.81 -15.85 0.46
C VAL A 224 -11.80 -15.29 1.86
N ILE A 225 -12.33 -14.08 2.03
CA ILE A 225 -12.42 -13.40 3.33
C ILE A 225 -13.75 -13.66 4.01
N GLU A 226 -14.82 -13.66 3.21
CA GLU A 226 -16.18 -13.68 3.73
C GLU A 226 -17.10 -14.34 2.71
N ARG A 227 -17.99 -15.21 3.20
CA ARG A 227 -19.11 -15.75 2.43
C ARG A 227 -20.41 -15.41 3.15
N LYS A 228 -21.34 -14.79 2.43
CA LYS A 228 -22.65 -14.37 2.92
C LYS A 228 -23.73 -14.86 1.98
N THR A 229 -24.70 -15.58 2.53
CA THR A 229 -25.92 -15.98 1.83
C THR A 229 -27.06 -15.08 2.29
N ILE A 230 -27.59 -14.29 1.36
CA ILE A 230 -28.76 -13.43 1.57
C ILE A 230 -29.97 -14.22 1.07
N LEU A 231 -31.04 -14.30 1.86
CA LEU A 231 -32.20 -15.14 1.53
C LEU A 231 -33.23 -14.45 0.64
N THR A 232 -33.28 -13.11 0.63
CA THR A 232 -34.29 -12.33 -0.10
C THR A 232 -33.71 -11.06 -0.75
N PRO A 233 -33.51 -11.04 -2.09
CA PRO A 233 -33.51 -12.19 -3.00
C PRO A 233 -32.41 -13.19 -2.63
N ARG A 234 -32.56 -14.47 -3.01
CA ARG A 234 -31.53 -15.48 -2.73
C ARG A 234 -30.26 -15.12 -3.50
N SER A 235 -29.22 -14.71 -2.79
CA SER A 235 -27.95 -14.31 -3.38
C SER A 235 -26.77 -14.69 -2.51
N ASP A 236 -25.75 -15.25 -3.14
CA ASP A 236 -24.52 -15.66 -2.49
C ASP A 236 -23.44 -14.63 -2.83
N VAL A 237 -22.87 -14.02 -1.79
CA VAL A 237 -21.83 -13.00 -1.88
C VAL A 237 -20.55 -13.59 -1.30
N THR A 238 -19.53 -13.70 -2.14
CA THR A 238 -18.19 -14.11 -1.70
C THR A 238 -17.21 -12.96 -1.88
N THR A 239 -16.60 -12.50 -0.79
CA THR A 239 -15.56 -11.47 -0.80
C THR A 239 -14.20 -12.13 -0.92
N TYR A 240 -13.41 -11.69 -1.90
CA TYR A 240 -12.05 -12.16 -2.16
C TYR A 240 -11.05 -11.04 -1.90
N ALA A 241 -9.90 -11.41 -1.35
CA ALA A 241 -8.67 -10.62 -1.40
C ALA A 241 -7.76 -11.17 -2.49
N ILE A 242 -7.13 -10.26 -3.23
CA ILE A 242 -6.09 -10.59 -4.22
C ILE A 242 -4.87 -9.74 -3.93
N VAL A 243 -3.70 -10.37 -3.95
CA VAL A 243 -2.42 -9.67 -4.03
C VAL A 243 -2.18 -9.21 -5.46
N THR A 244 -2.35 -7.91 -5.70
CA THR A 244 -2.26 -7.32 -7.05
C THR A 244 -0.90 -6.73 -7.34
N ASN A 245 -0.11 -6.38 -6.33
CA ASN A 245 1.23 -5.84 -6.53
C ASN A 245 2.16 -6.18 -5.35
N VAL A 246 3.42 -6.47 -5.66
CA VAL A 246 4.50 -6.71 -4.70
C VAL A 246 5.70 -5.87 -5.14
N VAL A 247 6.05 -4.87 -4.33
CA VAL A 247 7.19 -3.98 -4.59
C VAL A 247 8.23 -4.19 -3.51
N GLN A 248 9.40 -4.67 -3.90
CA GLN A 248 10.54 -4.82 -3.01
C GLN A 248 11.55 -3.70 -3.26
N TYR A 249 12.02 -3.09 -2.19
CA TYR A 249 13.14 -2.15 -2.27
C TYR A 249 14.43 -2.93 -2.53
N SER A 250 14.99 -2.82 -3.74
CA SER A 250 16.30 -3.37 -4.08
C SER A 250 17.37 -2.29 -3.96
N LYS A 251 18.51 -2.62 -3.33
CA LYS A 251 19.66 -1.70 -3.22
C LYS A 251 20.30 -1.33 -4.57
N THR A 252 19.97 -2.04 -5.64
CA THR A 252 20.62 -1.94 -6.96
C THR A 252 19.88 -1.01 -7.91
N CYS A 253 20.06 0.30 -7.72
CA CYS A 253 19.87 1.29 -8.78
C CYS A 253 21.07 2.25 -8.77
N LYS A 254 22.26 1.74 -9.13
CA LYS A 254 23.46 2.58 -9.41
C LYS A 254 24.63 1.88 -10.14
N ALA A 255 24.35 0.93 -11.04
CA ALA A 255 25.40 0.38 -11.92
C ALA A 255 25.02 0.35 -13.41
N ALA A 256 23.76 0.55 -13.78
CA ALA A 256 23.30 0.38 -15.16
C ALA A 256 23.03 1.68 -15.94
N LEU A 257 23.26 2.87 -15.36
CA LEU A 257 22.99 4.15 -16.04
C LEU A 257 24.22 5.06 -16.25
N ASP A 258 25.41 4.66 -15.80
CA ASP A 258 26.63 5.47 -15.96
C ASP A 258 27.55 4.96 -17.09
N SER A 259 27.12 3.96 -17.86
CA SER A 259 27.87 3.46 -19.02
C SER A 259 27.30 4.01 -20.32
N LEU A 260 27.42 5.32 -20.56
CA LEU A 260 27.39 5.95 -21.90
C LEU A 260 27.69 7.45 -21.77
N SER A 261 28.99 7.80 -21.82
CA SER A 261 29.52 8.97 -22.56
C SER A 261 30.94 9.27 -22.08
N ASN A 262 31.90 8.89 -22.92
CA ASN A 262 33.31 9.29 -22.85
C ASN A 262 33.49 10.81 -22.92
N GLY A 263 34.56 11.31 -22.31
CA GLY A 263 35.00 12.70 -22.49
C GLY A 263 36.18 13.12 -21.61
N ASP A 264 37.37 12.62 -21.96
CA ASP A 264 38.70 13.24 -21.81
C ASP A 264 39.31 13.63 -20.43
N LEU A 265 40.21 12.74 -20.00
CA LEU A 265 41.62 12.98 -19.65
C LEU A 265 42.06 14.38 -19.15
N LYS A 266 42.47 14.44 -17.87
CA LYS A 266 43.89 14.74 -17.54
C LYS A 266 44.28 14.30 -16.14
N LYS A 267 45.16 13.29 -16.09
CA LYS A 267 45.89 12.82 -14.91
C LYS A 267 47.24 13.54 -14.86
N ARG A 268 47.66 13.98 -13.66
CA ARG A 268 49.04 14.18 -13.12
C ARG A 268 48.98 15.34 -12.10
N LYS A 269 49.62 15.32 -10.93
CA LYS A 269 50.68 14.48 -10.35
C LYS A 269 50.61 14.70 -8.82
N GLY A 270 50.90 13.66 -8.04
CA GLY A 270 51.16 13.81 -6.61
C GLY A 270 52.49 14.50 -6.34
N SER A 271 52.58 15.20 -5.22
CA SER A 271 53.82 15.57 -4.54
C SER A 271 53.53 15.66 -3.05
N VAL A 272 54.26 14.84 -2.31
CA VAL A 272 54.34 14.77 -0.84
C VAL A 272 55.50 15.65 -0.40
N THR A 273 55.29 16.52 0.60
CA THR A 273 56.22 17.05 1.63
C THR A 273 55.54 18.28 2.24
N GLY A 274 55.44 18.54 3.55
CA GLY A 274 55.92 17.90 4.77
C GLY A 274 55.53 18.77 5.97
N THR A 275 55.88 18.30 7.16
CA THR A 275 56.16 19.05 8.41
C THR A 275 55.05 19.83 9.14
N GLY A 276 54.63 19.26 10.29
CA GLY A 276 54.89 19.88 11.60
C GLY A 276 53.87 20.89 12.16
N SER A 277 53.12 20.48 13.20
CA SER A 277 53.36 20.93 14.58
C SER A 277 52.15 20.68 15.49
N SER A 278 52.48 20.41 16.75
CA SER A 278 51.63 20.12 17.90
C SER A 278 50.93 21.38 18.43
N ARG A 279 49.69 21.26 18.98
CA ARG A 279 49.36 21.68 20.36
C ARG A 279 47.89 21.51 20.78
N LYS A 280 47.77 20.92 21.98
CA LYS A 280 46.88 21.20 23.12
C LYS A 280 45.38 20.87 23.08
N ARG A 281 45.06 19.82 23.84
CA ARG A 281 43.86 19.61 24.66
C ARG A 281 43.44 20.87 25.42
N SER A 282 42.14 21.15 25.43
CA SER A 282 41.45 21.79 26.56
C SER A 282 40.34 20.87 27.05
N LYS A 283 40.33 20.63 28.37
CA LYS A 283 39.30 19.89 29.11
C LYS A 283 38.08 20.79 29.27
N GLY A 284 36.90 20.27 28.95
CA GLY A 284 35.61 20.84 29.33
C GLY A 284 34.68 19.71 29.74
N SER A 285 34.58 19.46 31.05
CA SER A 285 33.67 18.48 31.62
C SER A 285 32.24 19.03 31.62
N SER A 286 31.33 18.38 30.90
CA SER A 286 29.89 18.51 31.15
C SER A 286 29.31 17.13 31.44
N LYS A 287 28.78 16.99 32.65
CA LYS A 287 28.12 15.78 33.18
C LYS A 287 26.99 15.35 32.23
N CYS A 288 27.17 14.24 31.53
CA CYS A 288 26.09 13.57 30.81
C CYS A 288 25.28 12.76 31.83
N LYS A 289 24.11 13.28 32.24
CA LYS A 289 23.13 12.48 32.98
C LYS A 289 22.50 11.49 32.00
N SER A 290 22.85 10.21 32.15
CA SER A 290 22.17 9.12 31.46
C SER A 290 20.72 9.04 31.95
N ARG A 291 19.77 9.42 31.10
CA ARG A 291 18.38 8.98 31.24
C ARG A 291 18.19 7.82 30.27
N SER A 292 18.01 6.63 30.82
CA SER A 292 17.43 5.49 30.12
C SER A 292 15.98 5.84 29.79
N GLY A 293 15.75 6.38 28.60
CA GLY A 293 14.45 6.71 28.06
C GLY A 293 14.35 6.15 26.65
N VAL A 294 13.21 5.58 26.32
CA VAL A 294 12.85 5.20 24.96
C VAL A 294 12.94 6.46 24.08
N LEU A 295 13.78 6.45 23.05
CA LEU A 295 13.93 7.60 22.13
C LEU A 295 12.60 7.86 21.42
N GLY A 296 11.99 9.01 21.68
CA GLY A 296 10.71 9.40 21.07
C GLY A 296 10.94 10.06 19.72
N VAL A 297 10.62 9.36 18.61
CA VAL A 297 10.66 9.92 17.26
C VAL A 297 9.25 10.26 16.80
N ALA A 298 9.00 11.53 16.46
CA ALA A 298 7.77 11.94 15.77
C ALA A 298 8.09 12.17 14.28
N ILE A 299 7.46 11.36 13.42
CA ILE A 299 7.55 11.51 11.95
C ILE A 299 6.31 12.25 11.48
N GLY A 300 6.52 13.40 10.83
CA GLY A 300 5.44 14.17 10.21
C GLY A 300 5.58 14.18 8.69
N MET A 301 4.74 13.40 8.00
CA MET A 301 4.45 13.62 6.58
C MET A 301 3.30 14.61 6.46
N PHE A 302 3.63 15.87 6.20
CA PHE A 302 2.64 16.89 5.88
C PHE A 302 2.58 17.03 4.36
N LEU A 303 1.74 16.20 3.73
CA LEU A 303 1.40 16.34 2.32
C LEU A 303 0.83 17.75 2.11
N SER A 304 1.41 18.47 1.15
CA SER A 304 0.91 19.79 0.69
C SER A 304 -0.09 19.60 -0.44
#